data_AF-A0A6V8L205-F1
#
_entry.id   AF-A0A6V8L205-F1
#
_cell.length_a   1.000
_cell.length_b   1.000
_cell.length_c   1.000
_cell.angle_alpha   90.00
_cell.angle_beta   90.00
_cell.angle_gamma   90.00
#
_symmetry.space_group_name_H-M   'P 1'
#
loop_
_entity.id
_entity.type
_entity.pdbx_description
1 polymer ?
#
loop_
_entity_poly.entity_id
_entity_poly.type
_entity_poly.pdbx_seq_one_letter_code
_entity_poly.pdbx_strand_id
1 'polypeptide(L)'
;MDAERRQPGARLHGRGPVPSAPAAYKLSALTSPDEFFGGQVTIDVFGPAAEKIPVAYESEYDSVLRESFATELGNVETKGKDPEAAWNDAVSAAKKAGERVGVS
;
A
#
# COMPACT_ATOMS: atom_id res chain seq x y z
N MET A 1 6.51 37.27 18.94
CA MET A 1 5.34 36.43 18.60
C MET A 1 5.88 35.38 17.66
N ASP A 2 6.42 34.33 18.27
CA ASP A 2 7.33 33.37 17.65
C ASP A 2 6.60 32.24 16.94
N ALA A 3 7.06 32.00 15.72
CA ALA A 3 6.73 30.84 14.92
C ALA A 3 7.67 29.68 15.32
N GLU A 4 7.32 28.89 16.34
CA GLU A 4 7.94 27.57 16.50
C GLU A 4 7.08 26.65 17.38
N ARG A 5 6.40 25.69 16.75
CA ARG A 5 5.98 24.46 17.43
C ARG A 5 6.17 23.28 16.48
N ARG A 6 7.45 23.00 16.17
CA ARG A 6 7.87 21.70 15.65
C ARG A 6 7.64 20.67 16.76
N GLN A 7 6.79 19.67 16.50
CA GLN A 7 6.65 18.54 17.41
C GLN A 7 7.91 17.66 17.33
N PRO A 8 8.56 17.34 18.47
CA PRO A 8 9.73 16.48 18.48
C PRO A 8 9.31 15.00 18.57
N GLY A 9 9.92 14.17 17.72
CA GLY A 9 10.17 12.77 18.07
C GLY A 9 9.09 11.74 17.72
N ALA A 10 8.65 11.67 16.47
CA ALA A 10 8.03 10.44 15.95
C ALA A 10 9.11 9.34 15.88
N ARG A 11 9.26 8.60 16.98
CA ARG A 11 10.04 7.35 17.00
C ARG A 11 9.29 6.32 16.16
N LEU A 12 9.89 5.92 15.05
CA LEU A 12 9.44 4.77 14.26
C LEU A 12 9.75 3.50 15.06
N HIS A 13 8.84 3.13 15.96
CA HIS A 13 8.83 1.80 16.56
C HIS A 13 8.37 0.80 15.51
N GLY A 14 9.14 -0.29 15.37
CA GLY A 14 9.00 -1.27 14.31
C GLY A 14 7.59 -1.81 14.15
N ARG A 15 6.98 -1.49 13.00
CA ARG A 15 5.86 -2.21 12.38
C ARG A 15 5.63 -1.60 10.99
N GLY A 16 6.11 -2.32 9.97
CA GLY A 16 5.79 -2.18 8.53
C GLY A 16 5.62 -0.75 8.01
N PRO A 17 6.70 -0.16 7.49
CA PRO A 17 6.73 0.04 6.04
C PRO A 17 8.09 -0.34 5.43
N VAL A 18 8.09 -0.97 4.25
CA VAL A 18 9.30 -0.99 3.42
C VAL A 18 9.61 0.48 3.11
N PRO A 19 10.77 0.98 3.52
CA PRO A 19 11.01 2.41 3.49
C PRO A 19 11.25 2.89 2.06
N SER A 20 10.50 3.91 1.65
CA SER A 20 10.59 4.55 0.33
C SER A 20 11.85 5.41 0.13
N ALA A 21 12.70 5.53 1.15
CA ALA A 21 13.98 6.22 1.08
C ALA A 21 15.12 5.20 0.84
N PRO A 22 15.93 5.33 -0.22
CA PRO A 22 17.05 4.42 -0.48
C PRO A 22 18.05 4.29 0.69
N ALA A 23 18.15 5.34 1.53
CA ALA A 23 18.96 5.33 2.74
C ALA A 23 18.53 4.24 3.74
N ALA A 24 17.26 3.85 3.71
CA ALA A 24 16.70 2.92 4.66
C ALA A 24 17.01 1.45 4.33
N TYR A 25 17.39 1.13 3.09
CA TYR A 25 17.94 -0.18 2.72
C TYR A 25 19.25 -0.53 3.45
N LYS A 26 19.89 0.44 4.09
CA LYS A 26 21.12 0.27 4.87
C LYS A 26 20.88 0.19 6.38
N LEU A 27 19.63 0.25 6.84
CA LEU A 27 19.31 0.17 8.26
C LEU A 27 19.55 -1.24 8.77
N SER A 28 20.19 -1.37 9.94
CA SER A 28 20.41 -2.66 10.59
C SER A 28 19.13 -3.46 10.80
N ALA A 29 17.99 -2.78 11.02
CA ALA A 29 16.68 -3.41 11.12
C ALA A 29 16.24 -4.19 9.86
N LEU A 30 16.85 -3.94 8.68
CA LEU A 30 16.57 -4.65 7.44
C LEU A 30 17.76 -5.52 6.98
N THR A 31 18.98 -5.16 7.36
CA THR A 31 20.22 -5.86 6.97
C THR A 31 20.73 -6.86 8.01
N SER A 32 20.09 -6.98 9.17
CA SER A 32 20.41 -7.96 10.21
C SER A 32 19.37 -9.08 10.28
N PRO A 33 19.74 -10.27 10.79
CA PRO A 33 18.80 -11.36 11.04
C PRO A 33 17.62 -10.91 11.91
N ASP A 34 16.41 -11.23 11.47
CA ASP A 34 15.18 -10.93 12.22
C ASP A 34 14.58 -12.21 12.81
N GLU A 35 14.47 -12.26 14.15
CA GLU A 35 13.94 -13.43 14.88
C GLU A 35 12.48 -13.75 14.53
N PHE A 36 11.65 -12.75 14.21
CA PHE A 36 10.26 -12.95 13.80
C PHE A 36 10.19 -13.78 12.51
N PHE A 37 11.15 -13.57 11.61
CA PHE A 37 11.29 -14.31 10.36
C PHE A 37 12.25 -15.51 10.48
N GLY A 38 12.53 -16.00 11.69
CA GLY A 38 13.37 -17.18 11.91
C GLY A 38 14.85 -16.96 11.64
N GLY A 39 15.35 -15.72 11.81
CA GLY A 39 16.74 -15.35 11.56
C GLY A 39 17.03 -14.93 10.11
N GLN A 40 16.00 -14.74 9.29
CA GLN A 40 16.18 -14.26 7.92
C GLN A 40 16.61 -12.78 7.89
N VAL A 41 17.53 -12.46 7.00
CA VAL A 41 17.86 -11.07 6.64
C VAL A 41 16.85 -10.60 5.60
N THR A 42 15.86 -9.81 6.04
CA THR A 42 14.65 -9.52 5.24
C THR A 42 14.92 -8.69 3.98
N ILE A 43 15.98 -7.88 3.95
CA ILE A 43 16.33 -7.09 2.76
C ILE A 43 16.73 -7.96 1.56
N ASP A 44 17.26 -9.16 1.80
CA ASP A 44 17.63 -10.08 0.71
C ASP A 44 16.40 -10.55 -0.09
N VAL A 45 15.21 -10.49 0.52
CA VAL A 45 13.93 -10.84 -0.11
C VAL A 45 13.20 -9.60 -0.63
N PHE A 46 13.01 -8.58 0.23
CA PHE A 46 12.20 -7.41 -0.13
C PHE A 46 12.93 -6.39 -1.00
N GLY A 47 14.26 -6.32 -0.95
CA GLY A 47 15.07 -5.40 -1.76
C GLY A 47 14.88 -5.64 -3.26
N PRO A 48 15.14 -6.86 -3.77
CA PRO A 48 14.92 -7.19 -5.18
C PRO A 48 13.46 -7.04 -5.64
N ALA A 49 12.49 -7.20 -4.72
CA ALA A 49 11.08 -6.96 -5.02
C ALA A 49 10.78 -5.47 -5.16
N ALA A 50 11.35 -4.63 -4.30
CA ALA A 50 11.18 -3.18 -4.32
C ALA A 50 11.73 -2.54 -5.61
N GLU A 51 12.86 -3.03 -6.13
CA GLU A 51 13.43 -2.58 -7.41
C GLU A 51 12.53 -2.85 -8.62
N LYS A 52 11.61 -3.81 -8.51
CA LYS A 52 10.69 -4.21 -9.59
C LYS A 52 9.34 -3.52 -9.51
N ILE A 53 9.08 -2.70 -8.48
CA ILE A 53 7.81 -1.99 -8.33
C ILE A 53 7.75 -0.91 -9.43
N PRO A 54 6.76 -0.96 -10.33
CA PRO A 54 6.60 0.08 -11.33
C PRO A 54 6.24 1.40 -10.66
N VAL A 55 6.75 2.50 -11.21
CA VAL A 55 6.27 3.84 -10.83
C VAL A 55 4.84 3.97 -11.34
N ALA A 56 3.89 4.08 -10.42
CA ALA A 56 2.48 4.30 -10.72
C ALA A 56 2.08 5.74 -10.35
N TYR A 57 1.17 6.31 -11.13
CA TYR A 57 0.49 7.55 -10.78
C TYR A 57 -0.62 7.23 -9.78
N GLU A 58 -0.63 7.94 -8.65
CA GLU A 58 -1.71 7.90 -7.66
C GLU A 58 -2.57 9.16 -7.85
N SER A 59 -3.86 8.98 -8.09
CA SER A 59 -4.84 10.05 -8.25
C SER A 59 -5.42 10.48 -6.91
N GLU A 60 -5.78 11.76 -6.78
CA GLU A 60 -6.57 12.24 -5.63
C GLU A 60 -7.92 11.51 -5.49
N TYR A 61 -8.41 10.93 -6.60
CA TYR A 61 -9.65 10.18 -6.66
C TYR A 61 -9.50 8.67 -6.40
N ASP A 62 -8.28 8.14 -6.20
CA ASP A 62 -8.07 6.69 -6.03
C ASP A 62 -8.85 6.13 -4.84
N SER A 63 -8.99 6.93 -3.77
CA SER A 63 -9.82 6.59 -2.61
C SER A 63 -11.29 6.36 -2.97
N VAL A 64 -11.83 7.13 -3.92
CA VAL A 64 -13.22 7.02 -4.42
C VAL A 64 -13.40 5.75 -5.26
N LEU A 65 -12.38 5.38 -6.03
CA LEU A 65 -12.42 4.20 -6.88
C LEU A 65 -12.24 2.90 -6.09
N ARG A 66 -11.35 2.93 -5.07
CA ARG A 66 -10.96 1.77 -4.25
C ARG A 66 -12.15 1.07 -3.57
N GLU A 67 -13.18 1.82 -3.18
CA GLU A 67 -14.34 1.25 -2.49
C GLU A 67 -15.07 0.19 -3.33
N SER A 68 -15.11 0.37 -4.65
CA SER A 68 -15.73 -0.59 -5.58
C SER A 68 -14.99 -1.94 -5.57
N PHE A 69 -13.66 -1.89 -5.50
CA PHE A 69 -12.83 -3.10 -5.44
C PHE A 69 -12.90 -3.77 -4.07
N ALA A 70 -12.90 -2.99 -2.97
CA ALA A 70 -13.01 -3.53 -1.62
C ALA A 70 -14.35 -4.27 -1.42
N THR A 71 -15.44 -3.71 -1.93
CA THR A 71 -16.77 -4.31 -1.87
C THR A 71 -16.80 -5.68 -2.57
N GLU A 72 -16.28 -5.74 -3.79
CA GLU A 72 -16.34 -6.97 -4.59
C GLU A 72 -15.34 -8.03 -4.11
N LEU A 73 -14.18 -7.63 -3.59
CA LEU A 73 -13.29 -8.55 -2.89
C LEU A 73 -13.99 -9.18 -1.68
N GLY A 74 -14.70 -8.39 -0.89
CA GLY A 74 -15.51 -8.91 0.22
C GLY A 74 -16.61 -9.88 -0.24
N ASN A 75 -17.22 -9.67 -1.41
CA ASN A 75 -18.19 -10.62 -1.99
C ASN A 75 -17.53 -11.94 -2.41
N VAL A 76 -16.32 -11.91 -2.95
CA VAL A 76 -15.55 -13.13 -3.24
C VAL A 76 -15.27 -13.88 -1.95
N GLU A 77 -14.71 -13.20 -0.94
CA GLU A 77 -14.28 -13.79 0.32
C GLU A 77 -15.44 -14.37 1.14
N THR A 78 -16.56 -13.65 1.23
CA THR A 78 -17.65 -13.98 2.19
C THR A 78 -18.86 -14.63 1.55
N LYS A 79 -19.08 -14.43 0.25
CA LYS A 79 -20.27 -14.93 -0.47
C LYS A 79 -19.93 -15.92 -1.57
N GLY A 80 -18.63 -16.21 -1.78
CA GLY A 80 -18.18 -17.11 -2.83
C GLY A 80 -18.53 -16.62 -4.24
N LYS A 81 -18.63 -15.30 -4.43
CA LYS A 81 -18.84 -14.72 -5.75
C LYS A 81 -17.68 -15.13 -6.68
N ASP A 82 -18.01 -15.43 -7.93
CA ASP A 82 -17.00 -15.71 -8.94
C ASP A 82 -16.01 -14.52 -9.08
N PRO A 83 -14.68 -14.75 -9.02
CA PRO A 83 -13.70 -13.66 -9.07
C PRO A 83 -13.72 -12.84 -10.37
N GLU A 84 -14.00 -13.46 -11.52
CA GLU A 84 -14.04 -12.75 -12.80
C GLU A 84 -15.28 -11.86 -12.90
N ALA A 85 -16.43 -12.36 -12.46
CA ALA A 85 -17.64 -11.56 -12.32
C ALA A 85 -17.45 -10.40 -11.32
N ALA A 86 -16.83 -10.67 -10.16
CA ALA A 86 -16.52 -9.65 -9.15
C ALA A 86 -15.61 -8.54 -9.69
N TRP A 87 -14.58 -8.91 -10.46
CA TRP A 87 -13.70 -7.96 -11.14
C TRP A 87 -14.45 -7.06 -12.12
N ASN A 88 -15.27 -7.65 -12.99
CA ASN A 88 -16.04 -6.90 -13.98
C ASN A 88 -17.02 -5.92 -13.33
N ASP A 89 -17.68 -6.33 -12.25
CA ASP A 89 -18.58 -5.49 -11.48
C ASP A 89 -17.85 -4.34 -10.77
N ALA A 90 -16.68 -4.62 -10.17
CA ALA A 90 -15.85 -3.61 -9.52
C ALA A 90 -15.39 -2.54 -10.51
N VAL A 91 -14.91 -2.94 -11.69
CA VAL A 91 -14.48 -2.01 -12.76
C VAL A 91 -15.65 -1.17 -13.26
N SER A 92 -16.82 -1.78 -13.46
CA SER A 92 -18.04 -1.07 -13.87
C SER A 92 -18.49 -0.05 -12.84
N ALA A 93 -18.48 -0.41 -11.55
CA ALA A 93 -18.82 0.49 -10.45
C ALA A 93 -17.80 1.62 -10.29
N ALA A 94 -16.50 1.31 -10.38
CA ALA A 94 -15.43 2.30 -10.29
C ALA A 94 -15.51 3.33 -11.43
N LYS A 95 -15.78 2.92 -12.66
CA LYS A 95 -16.01 3.85 -13.79
C LYS A 95 -17.14 4.83 -13.50
N LYS A 96 -18.30 4.32 -13.05
CA LYS A 96 -19.45 5.16 -12.67
C LYS A 96 -19.14 6.09 -11.50
N ALA A 97 -18.30 5.67 -10.56
CA ALA A 97 -17.86 6.51 -9.45
C ALA A 97 -16.89 7.62 -9.94
N GLY A 98 -15.97 7.27 -10.84
CA GLY A 98 -15.04 8.19 -11.49
C GLY A 98 -15.76 9.31 -12.25
N GLU A 99 -16.78 8.95 -13.05
CA GLU A 99 -17.59 9.92 -13.80
C GLU A 99 -18.21 10.99 -12.88
N ARG A 100 -18.64 10.60 -11.67
CA ARG A 100 -19.25 11.52 -10.68
C ARG A 100 -18.27 12.52 -10.09
N VAL A 101 -16.97 12.20 -10.11
CA VAL A 101 -15.90 13.06 -9.61
C VAL A 101 -15.08 13.71 -10.72
N GLY A 102 -15.56 13.63 -11.97
CA GLY A 102 -14.93 14.29 -13.12
C GLY A 102 -13.79 13.51 -13.77
N VAL A 103 -13.64 12.22 -13.47
CA VAL A 103 -12.70 11.31 -14.13
C VAL A 103 -13.42 10.61 -15.29
N SER A 104 -12.92 10.77 -16.51
CA SER A 104 -13.49 10.19 -17.75
C SER A 104 -12.48 9.36 -18.52
#